data_AF-A0A9D5AD60-F1
#
_entry.id   AF-A0A9D5AD60-F1
#
_cell.length_a   1.000
_cell.length_b   1.000
_cell.length_c   1.000
_cell.angle_alpha   90.00
_cell.angle_beta   90.00
_cell.angle_gamma   90.00
#
_symmetry.space_group_name_H-M   'P 1'
#
loop_
_entity.id
_entity.type
_entity.pdbx_description
1 polymer ?
#
loop_
_entity_poly.entity_id
_entity_poly.type
_entity_poly.pdbx_seq_one_letter_code
_entity_poly.pdbx_strand_id
1 'polypeptide(L)'
;MHNHHHHHQNGSLERRAQASNGDIATNGSNGVVGASNSITRLLGNPRIDHMPDNYEDLPLDFNPLVFTSLERHLPSHILNLSRDLKAHYMSNILLRYLPHSERIRMQKQKEYRQNIILNYPPLHKEMYTMLSENFFAPSFLRAIKENTEAGFRSILAEPSRGIYTFEIFQPHFCEMLVSEVSHSFSFLFMHISLHLFYISVLYFLIRF
;
A
#
# COMPACT_ATOMS: atom_id res chain seq x y z
N MET A 1 -19.36 -24.04 53.65
CA MET A 1 -18.27 -23.46 54.47
C MET A 1 -16.94 -23.62 53.74
N HIS A 2 -16.59 -22.70 52.85
CA HIS A 2 -15.23 -22.14 52.71
C HIS A 2 -15.29 -21.03 51.66
N ASN A 3 -14.73 -19.90 52.04
CA ASN A 3 -14.86 -18.58 51.44
C ASN A 3 -13.42 -18.07 51.26
N HIS A 4 -13.06 -17.52 50.09
CA HIS A 4 -12.02 -16.47 49.89
C HIS A 4 -11.93 -16.20 48.37
N HIS A 5 -12.32 -15.05 47.81
CA HIS A 5 -11.79 -13.67 47.92
C HIS A 5 -10.32 -13.49 47.53
N HIS A 6 -10.07 -12.98 46.32
CA HIS A 6 -9.40 -11.70 45.98
C HIS A 6 -8.88 -11.78 44.52
N HIS A 7 -9.17 -10.89 43.57
CA HIS A 7 -9.08 -9.42 43.43
C HIS A 7 -7.90 -9.03 42.53
N HIS A 8 -8.22 -8.17 41.56
CA HIS A 8 -7.38 -7.48 40.59
C HIS A 8 -6.10 -6.86 41.17
N GLN A 9 -5.03 -6.75 40.37
CA GLN A 9 -4.59 -5.44 39.82
C GLN A 9 -3.38 -5.52 38.87
N ASN A 10 -3.46 -4.66 37.86
CA ASN A 10 -2.44 -4.17 36.93
C ASN A 10 -1.35 -3.34 37.63
N GLY A 11 -0.18 -3.19 37.00
CA GLY A 11 0.77 -2.10 37.26
C GLY A 11 2.23 -2.58 37.21
N SER A 12 2.96 -2.38 36.10
CA SER A 12 3.69 -1.16 35.72
C SER A 12 5.03 -0.97 36.44
N LEU A 13 6.10 -1.13 35.66
CA LEU A 13 7.28 -0.26 35.50
C LEU A 13 8.18 0.08 36.71
N GLU A 14 9.48 0.05 36.39
CA GLU A 14 10.61 0.75 37.03
C GLU A 14 11.23 0.17 38.31
N ARG A 15 12.38 -0.50 38.12
CA ARG A 15 13.50 -0.38 39.06
C ARG A 15 14.81 -0.10 38.30
N ARG A 16 15.56 0.82 38.90
CA ARG A 16 16.64 1.66 38.41
C ARG A 16 18.03 1.13 38.83
N ALA A 17 19.06 1.66 38.14
CA ALA A 17 20.51 1.76 38.48
C ALA A 17 21.37 0.50 38.28
N GLN A 18 22.36 0.48 37.37
CA GLN A 18 23.66 1.20 37.30
C GLN A 18 24.74 0.68 38.26
N ALA A 19 25.78 0.03 37.68
CA ALA A 19 27.20 -0.01 38.05
C ALA A 19 27.89 -0.84 36.94
N SER A 20 29.08 -0.58 36.39
CA SER A 20 30.24 0.20 36.84
C SER A 20 31.17 0.43 35.64
N ASN A 21 31.71 1.64 35.48
CA ASN A 21 32.85 1.96 34.62
C ASN A 21 34.14 1.32 35.15
N GLY A 22 35.00 0.89 34.23
CA GLY A 22 36.42 0.63 34.46
C GLY A 22 37.21 1.08 33.23
N ASP A 23 37.85 2.25 33.35
CA ASP A 23 38.72 2.87 32.35
C ASP A 23 40.09 2.20 32.30
N ILE A 24 40.59 1.90 31.09
CA ILE A 24 42.04 1.84 30.79
C ILE A 24 42.28 2.53 29.43
N ALA A 25 42.90 3.71 29.48
CA ALA A 25 43.63 4.40 28.41
C ALA A 25 44.93 3.62 28.08
N THR A 26 45.60 3.62 26.92
CA THR A 26 45.72 4.50 25.74
C THR A 26 46.66 3.77 24.77
N ASN A 27 46.45 3.83 23.45
CA ASN A 27 47.47 4.28 22.48
C ASN A 27 46.95 4.24 21.05
N GLY A 28 47.28 5.30 20.30
CA GLY A 28 46.71 5.60 19.01
C GLY A 28 47.29 4.82 17.83
N SER A 29 46.45 4.69 16.81
CA SER A 29 46.85 4.57 15.41
C SER A 29 45.70 5.03 14.52
N ASN A 30 46.02 5.90 13.57
CA ASN A 30 45.16 6.39 12.51
C ASN A 30 44.53 5.28 11.67
N GLY A 31 43.31 5.55 11.18
CA GLY A 31 42.86 5.06 9.88
C GLY A 31 42.10 3.74 9.89
N VAL A 32 41.02 3.72 9.10
CA VAL A 32 40.14 2.58 8.79
C VAL A 32 38.99 2.39 9.78
N VAL A 33 38.07 3.38 9.78
CA VAL A 33 36.65 3.06 9.98
C VAL A 33 36.25 2.09 8.86
N GLY A 34 35.84 0.89 9.27
CA GLY A 34 35.54 -0.24 8.41
C GLY A 34 34.72 0.16 7.18
N ALA A 35 35.34 0.00 6.02
CA ALA A 35 34.69 0.00 4.73
C ALA A 35 33.86 -1.28 4.60
N SER A 36 32.67 -1.28 5.21
CA SER A 36 31.65 -2.30 4.98
C SER A 36 30.29 -1.64 5.25
N ASN A 37 29.59 -1.29 4.16
CA ASN A 37 28.23 -0.72 4.05
C ASN A 37 28.10 0.63 3.31
N SER A 38 29.18 1.18 2.73
CA SER A 38 29.12 2.43 1.95
C SER A 38 28.68 2.27 0.48
N ILE A 39 28.66 1.03 -0.05
CA ILE A 39 28.43 0.74 -1.49
C ILE A 39 26.94 0.74 -1.87
N THR A 40 26.01 1.05 -0.95
CA THR A 40 24.58 1.02 -1.25
C THR A 40 23.80 2.19 -0.65
N ARG A 41 24.48 3.21 -0.13
CA ARG A 41 23.82 4.34 0.53
C ARG A 41 23.67 5.51 -0.44
N LEU A 42 22.43 5.90 -0.63
CA LEU A 42 22.07 7.16 -1.29
C LEU A 42 22.36 8.33 -0.35
N LEU A 43 22.66 9.49 -0.92
CA LEU A 43 22.73 10.74 -0.20
C LEU A 43 21.32 11.14 0.24
N GLY A 44 21.17 11.53 1.50
CA GLY A 44 19.90 12.01 2.04
C GLY A 44 19.37 13.26 1.32
N ASN A 45 20.27 14.08 0.76
CA ASN A 45 19.92 15.28 0.02
C ASN A 45 20.31 15.13 -1.47
N PRO A 46 19.44 15.57 -2.41
CA PRO A 46 19.75 15.56 -3.82
C PRO A 46 20.81 16.60 -4.16
N ARG A 47 21.67 16.29 -5.12
CA ARG A 47 22.59 17.26 -5.74
C ARG A 47 21.82 18.02 -6.81
N ILE A 48 21.52 19.28 -6.51
CA ILE A 48 20.72 20.16 -7.38
C ILE A 48 21.49 20.55 -8.64
N ASP A 49 22.82 20.63 -8.56
CA ASP A 49 23.69 21.01 -9.67
C ASP A 49 23.97 19.87 -10.66
N HIS A 50 23.54 18.64 -10.34
CA HIS A 50 23.76 17.48 -11.21
C HIS A 50 22.60 17.31 -12.21
N MET A 51 22.94 17.35 -13.50
CA MET A 51 21.99 17.00 -14.55
C MET A 51 22.02 15.48 -14.78
N PRO A 52 20.92 14.76 -14.51
CA PRO A 52 20.89 13.31 -14.67
C PRO A 52 20.93 12.90 -16.15
N ASP A 53 21.45 11.70 -16.41
CA ASP A 53 21.47 11.12 -17.75
C ASP A 53 20.05 10.71 -18.20
N ASN A 54 19.89 10.56 -19.51
CA ASN A 54 18.71 9.92 -20.09
C ASN A 54 18.85 8.39 -20.02
N TYR A 55 17.84 7.73 -19.46
CA TYR A 55 17.76 6.28 -19.27
C TYR A 55 16.66 5.59 -20.09
N GLU A 56 15.88 6.33 -20.90
CA GLU A 56 14.74 5.79 -21.66
C GLU A 56 15.15 4.77 -22.73
N ASP A 57 16.39 4.84 -23.22
CA ASP A 57 16.95 3.96 -24.25
C ASP A 57 17.54 2.65 -23.69
N LEU A 58 17.67 2.51 -22.36
CA LEU A 58 18.22 1.31 -21.74
C LEU A 58 17.13 0.26 -21.45
N PRO A 59 17.42 -1.05 -21.63
CA PRO A 59 16.52 -2.13 -21.25
C PRO A 59 16.54 -2.33 -19.73
N LEU A 60 15.79 -1.50 -18.99
CA LEU A 60 15.77 -1.48 -17.53
C LEU A 60 14.56 -2.23 -16.97
N ASP A 61 14.77 -2.93 -15.85
CA ASP A 61 13.73 -3.62 -15.08
C ASP A 61 12.75 -2.68 -14.36
N PHE A 62 13.13 -1.40 -14.22
CA PHE A 62 12.37 -0.37 -13.51
C PHE A 62 12.14 0.83 -14.42
N ASN A 63 11.16 1.66 -14.07
CA ASN A 63 10.82 2.86 -14.83
C ASN A 63 12.04 3.80 -14.95
N PRO A 64 12.44 4.24 -16.14
CA PRO A 64 13.58 5.14 -16.36
C PRO A 64 13.54 6.43 -15.52
N LEU A 65 12.36 6.98 -15.24
CA LEU A 65 12.20 8.17 -14.39
C LEU A 65 12.70 7.98 -12.95
N VAL A 66 12.66 6.74 -12.46
CA VAL A 66 13.21 6.39 -11.14
C VAL A 66 14.72 6.54 -11.16
N PHE A 67 15.40 6.14 -12.24
CA PHE A 67 16.85 6.28 -12.38
C PHE A 67 17.26 7.75 -12.51
N THR A 68 16.54 8.54 -13.32
CA THR A 68 16.76 9.99 -13.45
C THR A 68 16.65 10.70 -12.10
N SER A 69 15.68 10.30 -11.28
CA SER A 69 15.48 10.85 -9.93
C SER A 69 16.56 10.38 -8.96
N LEU A 70 16.88 9.09 -8.99
CA LEU A 70 17.81 8.43 -8.08
C LEU A 70 19.26 8.86 -8.31
N GLU A 71 19.61 9.21 -9.55
CA GLU A 71 20.96 9.66 -9.92
C GLU A 71 21.40 10.88 -9.10
N ARG A 72 20.51 11.83 -8.84
CA ARG A 72 20.81 13.04 -8.04
C ARG A 72 21.20 12.72 -6.59
N HIS A 73 20.86 11.52 -6.11
CA HIS A 73 21.19 11.05 -4.78
C HIS A 73 22.42 10.12 -4.76
N LEU A 74 23.08 9.90 -5.89
CA LEU A 74 24.26 9.04 -5.92
C LEU A 74 25.49 9.70 -5.27
N PRO A 75 26.36 8.91 -4.63
CA PRO A 75 27.67 9.38 -4.19
C PRO A 75 28.49 9.95 -5.35
N SER A 76 29.34 10.94 -5.07
CA SER A 76 30.17 11.62 -6.09
C SER A 76 31.07 10.68 -6.89
N HIS A 77 31.61 9.64 -6.24
CA HIS A 77 32.44 8.64 -6.91
C HIS A 77 31.67 7.77 -7.91
N ILE A 78 30.35 7.66 -7.77
CA ILE A 78 29.47 6.94 -8.70
C ILE A 78 28.98 7.86 -9.81
N LEU A 79 28.73 9.14 -9.52
CA LEU A 79 28.27 10.12 -10.52
C LEU A 79 29.24 10.31 -11.68
N ASN A 80 30.54 10.16 -11.41
CA ASN A 80 31.59 10.29 -12.42
C ASN A 80 31.77 9.02 -13.28
N LEU A 81 30.99 7.97 -13.03
CA LEU A 81 31.05 6.73 -13.80
C LEU A 81 30.18 6.83 -15.07
N SER A 82 30.39 5.86 -15.97
CA SER A 82 29.55 5.74 -17.16
C SER A 82 28.09 5.49 -16.79
N ARG A 83 27.20 5.88 -17.69
CA ARG A 83 25.75 5.71 -17.60
C ARG A 83 25.35 4.27 -17.22
N ASP A 84 25.97 3.27 -17.85
CA ASP A 84 25.65 1.85 -17.60
C ASP A 84 26.02 1.42 -16.17
N LEU A 85 27.16 1.89 -15.66
CA LEU A 85 27.60 1.59 -14.29
C LEU A 85 26.71 2.27 -13.25
N LYS A 86 26.27 3.50 -13.52
CA LYS A 86 25.29 4.21 -12.68
C LYS A 86 23.96 3.46 -12.66
N ALA A 87 23.45 3.03 -13.83
CA ALA A 87 22.24 2.23 -13.95
C ALA A 87 22.35 0.89 -13.19
N HIS A 88 23.49 0.21 -13.30
CA HIS A 88 23.72 -1.04 -12.57
C HIS A 88 23.75 -0.84 -11.05
N TYR A 89 24.46 0.19 -10.57
CA TYR A 89 24.50 0.56 -9.15
C TYR A 89 23.11 0.90 -8.60
N MET A 90 22.35 1.74 -9.31
CA MET A 90 20.97 2.10 -8.97
C MET A 90 20.05 0.88 -8.96
N SER A 91 20.18 -0.01 -9.93
CA SER A 91 19.41 -1.26 -10.00
C SER A 91 19.67 -2.14 -8.79
N ASN A 92 20.93 -2.30 -8.37
CA ASN A 92 21.27 -3.08 -7.18
C ASN A 92 20.65 -2.52 -5.89
N ILE A 93 20.53 -1.19 -5.78
CA ILE A 93 19.80 -0.55 -4.68
C ILE A 93 18.31 -0.89 -4.76
N LEU A 94 17.68 -0.68 -5.92
CA LEU A 94 16.25 -0.94 -6.10
C LEU A 94 15.89 -2.41 -5.84
N LEU A 95 16.71 -3.35 -6.32
CA LEU A 95 16.52 -4.79 -6.14
C LEU A 95 16.56 -5.23 -4.67
N ARG A 96 17.23 -4.48 -3.80
CA ARG A 96 17.27 -4.77 -2.35
C ARG A 96 15.95 -4.44 -1.67
N TYR A 97 15.26 -3.39 -2.11
CA TYR A 97 13.98 -2.98 -1.53
C TYR A 97 12.78 -3.62 -2.25
N LEU A 98 12.93 -3.88 -3.54
CA LEU A 98 11.91 -4.52 -4.36
C LEU A 98 12.50 -5.75 -5.06
N PRO A 99 12.66 -6.87 -4.34
CA PRO A 99 13.24 -8.08 -4.89
C PRO A 99 12.37 -8.67 -5.99
N HIS A 100 12.95 -9.56 -6.78
CA HIS A 100 12.31 -10.10 -7.99
C HIS A 100 10.97 -10.80 -7.70
N SER A 101 10.88 -11.54 -6.59
CA SER A 101 9.63 -12.20 -6.15
C SER A 101 8.49 -11.20 -5.91
N GLU A 102 8.79 -10.06 -5.28
CA GLU A 102 7.80 -9.01 -5.04
C GLU A 102 7.35 -8.34 -6.33
N ARG A 103 8.28 -8.10 -7.27
CA ARG A 103 7.94 -7.55 -8.59
C ARG A 103 7.00 -8.49 -9.36
N ILE A 104 7.29 -9.79 -9.39
CA ILE A 104 6.42 -10.78 -10.02
C ILE A 104 5.04 -10.78 -9.35
N ARG A 105 4.99 -10.73 -8.02
CA ARG A 105 3.71 -10.72 -7.28
C ARG A 105 2.87 -9.49 -7.63
N MET A 106 3.48 -8.30 -7.66
CA MET A 106 2.82 -7.05 -8.05
C MET A 106 2.34 -7.10 -9.51
N GLN A 107 3.16 -7.61 -10.43
CA GLN A 107 2.81 -7.72 -11.84
C GLN A 107 1.63 -8.67 -12.04
N LYS A 108 1.66 -9.87 -11.43
CA LYS A 108 0.53 -10.81 -11.44
C LYS A 108 -0.73 -10.21 -10.84
N GLN A 109 -0.61 -9.42 -9.77
CA GLN A 109 -1.75 -8.74 -9.18
C GLN A 109 -2.34 -7.68 -10.12
N LYS A 110 -1.50 -6.95 -10.86
CA LYS A 110 -1.94 -5.99 -11.89
C LYS A 110 -2.66 -6.70 -13.03
N GLU A 111 -2.10 -7.79 -13.53
CA GLU A 111 -2.72 -8.62 -14.58
C GLU A 111 -4.04 -9.20 -14.11
N TYR A 112 -4.10 -9.72 -12.89
CA TYR A 112 -5.32 -10.24 -12.29
C TYR A 112 -6.39 -9.15 -12.16
N ARG A 113 -6.03 -7.96 -11.68
CA ARG A 113 -6.94 -6.81 -11.63
C ARG A 113 -7.47 -6.44 -13.02
N GLN A 114 -6.59 -6.39 -14.01
CA GLN A 114 -7.00 -6.08 -15.39
C GLN A 114 -7.95 -7.14 -15.95
N ASN A 115 -7.68 -8.41 -15.67
CA ASN A 115 -8.51 -9.52 -16.07
C ASN A 115 -9.92 -9.42 -15.44
N ILE A 116 -10.02 -9.10 -14.13
CA ILE A 116 -11.32 -8.84 -13.49
C ILE A 116 -12.06 -7.70 -14.20
N ILE A 117 -11.39 -6.57 -14.46
CA ILE A 117 -12.03 -5.41 -15.11
C ILE A 117 -12.59 -5.77 -16.49
N LEU A 118 -11.89 -6.61 -17.25
CA LEU A 118 -12.31 -6.99 -18.61
C LEU A 118 -13.39 -8.09 -18.64
N ASN A 119 -13.40 -8.99 -17.66
CA ASN A 119 -14.20 -10.21 -17.73
C ASN A 119 -15.32 -10.30 -16.69
N TYR A 120 -15.33 -9.44 -15.67
CA TYR A 120 -16.41 -9.43 -14.69
C TYR A 120 -17.71 -8.93 -15.35
N PRO A 121 -18.78 -9.73 -15.39
CA PRO A 121 -20.08 -9.29 -15.88
C PRO A 121 -20.81 -8.52 -14.77
N PRO A 122 -21.01 -7.20 -14.89
CA PRO A 122 -21.72 -6.43 -13.86
C PRO A 122 -23.18 -6.87 -13.76
N LEU A 123 -23.71 -6.99 -12.55
CA LEU A 123 -25.11 -7.38 -12.32
C LEU A 123 -26.05 -6.20 -12.60
N HIS A 124 -25.72 -5.01 -12.09
CA HIS A 124 -26.50 -3.78 -12.22
C HIS A 124 -25.69 -2.70 -12.94
N LYS A 125 -25.85 -2.58 -14.27
CA LYS A 125 -25.06 -1.67 -15.11
C LYS A 125 -25.33 -0.20 -14.81
N GLU A 126 -26.53 0.11 -14.36
CA GLU A 126 -26.99 1.42 -13.92
C GLU A 126 -26.20 1.98 -12.73
N MET A 127 -25.56 1.13 -11.91
CA MET A 127 -24.66 1.58 -10.85
C MET A 127 -23.40 2.26 -11.40
N TYR A 128 -23.00 1.90 -12.63
CA TYR A 128 -21.79 2.39 -13.26
C TYR A 128 -22.01 3.65 -14.11
N THR A 129 -23.27 4.06 -14.32
CA THR A 129 -23.59 5.29 -15.07
C THR A 129 -23.48 6.56 -14.21
N MET A 130 -23.26 6.42 -12.90
CA MET A 130 -22.97 7.52 -11.96
C MET A 130 -24.03 8.65 -11.93
N LEU A 131 -25.30 8.32 -12.16
CA LEU A 131 -26.40 9.28 -12.10
C LEU A 131 -26.86 9.49 -10.65
N SER A 132 -26.54 10.66 -10.07
CA SER A 132 -26.79 11.00 -8.65
C SER A 132 -28.24 10.80 -8.19
N GLU A 133 -29.20 11.09 -9.07
CA GLU A 133 -30.64 10.94 -8.80
C GLU A 133 -31.08 9.49 -8.59
N ASN A 134 -30.33 8.53 -9.14
CA ASN A 134 -30.64 7.11 -9.06
C ASN A 134 -30.13 6.44 -7.78
N PHE A 135 -29.22 7.10 -7.04
CA PHE A 135 -28.61 6.51 -5.86
C PHE A 135 -28.76 7.33 -4.59
N PHE A 136 -28.77 8.65 -4.67
CA PHE A 136 -28.97 9.48 -3.48
C PHE A 136 -30.44 9.67 -3.13
N ALA A 137 -30.72 9.74 -1.83
CA ALA A 137 -32.02 10.08 -1.32
C ALA A 137 -32.43 11.49 -1.80
N PRO A 138 -33.69 11.71 -2.23
CA PRO A 138 -34.15 13.01 -2.68
C PRO A 138 -34.01 14.11 -1.62
N SER A 139 -34.19 13.76 -0.35
CA SER A 139 -33.99 14.65 0.79
C SER A 139 -32.54 15.14 0.89
N PHE A 140 -31.58 14.24 0.71
CA PHE A 140 -30.14 14.53 0.70
C PHE A 140 -29.74 15.42 -0.48
N LEU A 141 -30.20 15.09 -1.70
CA LEU A 141 -29.95 15.91 -2.88
C LEU A 141 -30.50 17.32 -2.74
N ARG A 142 -31.71 17.45 -2.18
CA ARG A 142 -32.32 18.75 -1.89
C ARG A 142 -31.49 19.56 -0.90
N ALA A 143 -31.07 18.95 0.21
CA ALA A 143 -30.25 19.62 1.22
C ALA A 143 -28.90 20.11 0.64
N ILE A 144 -28.24 19.31 -0.20
CA ILE A 144 -27.01 19.72 -0.90
C ILE A 144 -27.29 20.88 -1.86
N LYS A 145 -28.39 20.80 -2.63
CA LYS A 145 -28.74 21.84 -3.61
C LYS A 145 -29.06 23.18 -2.95
N GLU A 146 -29.77 23.15 -1.81
CA GLU A 146 -30.11 24.33 -1.03
C GLU A 146 -28.89 24.89 -0.27
N ASN A 147 -27.99 24.01 0.18
CA ASN A 147 -26.75 24.34 0.90
C ASN A 147 -26.96 25.31 2.07
N THR A 148 -28.04 25.11 2.83
CA THR A 148 -28.34 25.90 4.02
C THR A 148 -28.27 25.02 5.27
N GLU A 149 -27.92 25.62 6.40
CA GLU A 149 -27.95 24.93 7.69
C GLU A 149 -29.35 24.38 7.99
N ALA A 150 -30.40 25.14 7.68
CA ALA A 150 -31.78 24.69 7.83
C ALA A 150 -32.11 23.47 6.96
N GLY A 151 -31.64 23.45 5.70
CA GLY A 151 -31.79 22.31 4.80
C GLY A 151 -31.13 21.04 5.34
N PHE A 152 -29.90 21.14 5.85
CA PHE A 152 -29.24 20.01 6.50
C PHE A 152 -29.94 19.60 7.80
N ARG A 153 -30.31 20.56 8.66
CA ARG A 153 -31.05 20.26 9.90
C ARG A 153 -32.39 19.57 9.63
N SER A 154 -33.02 19.80 8.47
CA SER A 154 -34.29 19.16 8.10
C SER A 154 -34.16 17.66 7.80
N ILE A 155 -32.96 17.18 7.46
CA ILE A 155 -32.70 15.76 7.14
C ILE A 155 -31.99 15.01 8.27
N LEU A 156 -31.39 15.72 9.23
CA LEU A 156 -30.69 15.14 10.37
C LEU A 156 -31.67 14.78 11.49
N ALA A 157 -31.57 13.56 11.99
CA ALA A 157 -32.13 13.14 13.27
C ALA A 157 -30.99 12.95 14.28
N GLU A 158 -31.18 13.38 15.53
CA GLU A 158 -30.21 13.21 16.61
C GLU A 158 -30.76 12.18 17.63
N PRO A 159 -30.61 10.86 17.39
CA PRO A 159 -31.13 9.84 18.30
C PRO A 159 -30.46 9.86 19.68
N SER A 160 -29.23 10.38 19.77
CA SER A 160 -28.53 10.60 21.03
C SER A 160 -27.57 11.77 20.89
N ARG A 161 -27.24 12.42 22.01
CA ARG A 161 -26.46 13.65 22.03
C ARG A 161 -25.14 13.50 21.25
N GLY A 162 -25.01 14.27 20.17
CA GLY A 162 -23.85 14.29 19.27
C GLY A 162 -23.80 13.19 18.20
N ILE A 163 -24.81 12.32 18.11
CA ILE A 163 -24.94 11.33 17.04
C ILE A 163 -26.04 11.78 16.09
N TYR A 164 -25.68 11.98 14.82
CA TYR A 164 -26.62 12.38 13.77
C TYR A 164 -26.81 11.26 12.75
N THR A 165 -28.06 11.02 12.39
CA THR A 165 -28.46 10.04 11.39
C THR A 165 -29.30 10.72 10.31
N PHE A 166 -29.08 10.34 9.06
CA PHE A 166 -29.82 10.86 7.91
C PHE A 166 -29.72 9.86 6.75
N GLU A 167 -30.68 9.93 5.85
CA GLU A 167 -30.72 9.08 4.67
C GLU A 167 -29.82 9.68 3.58
N ILE A 168 -28.79 8.94 3.17
CA ILE A 168 -27.91 9.35 2.06
C ILE A 168 -28.32 8.65 0.77
N PHE A 169 -28.54 7.33 0.85
CA PHE A 169 -28.84 6.50 -0.31
C PHE A 169 -30.31 6.08 -0.34
N GLN A 170 -30.82 5.82 -1.54
CA GLN A 170 -32.13 5.20 -1.71
C GLN A 170 -32.07 3.72 -1.27
N PRO A 171 -33.11 3.18 -0.64
CA PRO A 171 -33.14 1.76 -0.24
C PRO A 171 -32.87 0.80 -1.40
N HIS A 172 -33.47 1.07 -2.56
CA HIS A 172 -33.28 0.27 -3.77
C HIS A 172 -31.81 0.25 -4.25
N PHE A 173 -31.10 1.37 -4.11
CA PHE A 173 -29.67 1.42 -4.42
C PHE A 173 -28.86 0.53 -3.47
N CYS A 174 -29.18 0.53 -2.18
CA CYS A 174 -28.52 -0.33 -1.20
C CYS A 174 -28.72 -1.82 -1.53
N GLU A 175 -29.91 -2.22 -1.98
CA GLU A 175 -30.20 -3.59 -2.42
C GLU A 175 -29.38 -3.99 -3.66
N MET A 176 -29.30 -3.10 -4.65
CA MET A 176 -28.45 -3.30 -5.82
C MET A 176 -26.97 -3.42 -5.43
N LEU A 177 -26.49 -2.57 -4.52
CA LEU A 177 -25.10 -2.61 -4.03
C LEU A 177 -24.79 -3.93 -3.33
N VAL A 178 -25.66 -4.40 -2.43
CA VAL A 178 -25.46 -5.65 -1.69
C VAL A 178 -25.47 -6.87 -2.64
N SER A 179 -26.38 -6.88 -3.61
CA SER A 179 -26.44 -7.97 -4.59
C SER A 179 -25.25 -7.96 -5.56
N GLU A 180 -24.78 -6.79 -6.01
CA GLU A 180 -23.57 -6.65 -6.83
C GLU A 180 -22.34 -7.15 -6.08
N VAL A 181 -22.17 -6.76 -4.81
CA VAL A 181 -21.06 -7.23 -3.97
C VAL A 181 -21.09 -8.75 -3.82
N SER A 182 -22.27 -9.32 -3.57
CA SER A 182 -22.45 -10.77 -3.45
C SER A 182 -22.11 -11.51 -4.75
N HIS A 183 -22.54 -10.97 -5.89
CA HIS A 183 -22.21 -11.50 -7.21
C HIS A 183 -20.70 -11.43 -7.50
N SER A 184 -20.05 -10.31 -7.16
CA SER A 184 -18.59 -10.15 -7.31
C SER A 184 -17.80 -11.18 -6.51
N PHE A 185 -18.21 -11.48 -5.27
CA PHE A 185 -17.59 -12.52 -4.46
C PHE A 185 -17.78 -13.91 -5.06
N SER A 186 -18.97 -14.22 -5.57
CA SER A 186 -19.26 -15.50 -6.23
C SER A 186 -18.39 -15.70 -7.48
N PHE A 187 -18.30 -14.67 -8.33
CA PHE A 187 -17.47 -14.69 -9.53
C PHE A 187 -15.98 -14.90 -9.20
N LEU A 188 -15.45 -14.17 -8.22
CA LEU A 188 -14.06 -14.32 -7.76
C LEU A 188 -13.80 -15.73 -7.21
N PHE A 189 -14.72 -16.26 -6.41
CA PHE A 189 -14.61 -17.60 -5.85
C PHE A 189 -14.62 -18.69 -6.94
N MET A 190 -15.51 -18.58 -7.93
CA MET A 190 -15.54 -19.48 -9.08
C MET A 190 -14.24 -19.43 -9.89
N HIS A 191 -13.72 -18.23 -10.16
CA HIS A 191 -12.48 -18.07 -10.93
C HIS A 191 -11.26 -18.62 -10.18
N ILE A 192 -11.14 -18.38 -8.87
CA ILE A 192 -10.06 -18.94 -8.04
C ILE A 192 -10.16 -20.46 -7.97
N SER A 193 -11.37 -21.00 -7.77
CA SER A 193 -11.61 -22.44 -7.69
C SER A 193 -11.27 -23.15 -9.00
N LEU A 194 -11.66 -22.57 -10.15
CA LEU A 194 -11.33 -23.10 -11.47
C LEU A 194 -9.82 -23.09 -11.72
N HIS A 195 -9.11 -22.04 -11.31
CA HIS A 195 -7.67 -21.95 -11.45
C HIS A 195 -6.92 -22.97 -10.58
N LEU A 196 -7.36 -23.19 -9.34
CA LEU A 196 -6.82 -24.23 -8.45
C LEU A 196 -7.12 -25.65 -8.98
N PHE A 197 -8.31 -25.87 -9.53
CA PHE A 197 -8.66 -27.13 -10.19
C PHE A 197 -7.77 -27.40 -11.40
N TYR A 198 -7.59 -26.40 -12.27
CA TYR A 198 -6.73 -26.53 -13.46
C TYR A 198 -5.27 -26.82 -13.10
N ILE A 199 -4.71 -26.15 -12.10
CA ILE A 199 -3.36 -26.45 -11.59
C ILE A 199 -3.28 -27.88 -11.05
N SER A 200 -4.29 -28.33 -10.30
CA SER A 200 -4.31 -29.67 -9.71
C SER A 200 -4.37 -30.76 -10.78
N VAL A 201 -5.19 -30.56 -11.81
CA VAL A 201 -5.30 -31.47 -12.97
C VAL A 201 -4.01 -31.48 -13.78
N LEU A 202 -3.41 -30.32 -14.05
CA LEU A 202 -2.14 -30.22 -14.77
C LEU A 202 -0.99 -30.86 -14.00
N TYR A 203 -0.92 -30.65 -12.69
CA TYR A 203 0.07 -31.30 -11.82
C TYR A 203 -0.10 -32.83 -11.84
N PHE A 204 -1.34 -33.32 -11.81
CA PHE A 204 -1.64 -34.75 -11.91
C PHE A 204 -1.24 -35.34 -13.27
N LEU A 205 -1.50 -34.62 -14.37
CA LEU A 205 -1.13 -35.04 -15.74
C LEU A 205 0.38 -35.01 -16.02
N ILE A 206 1.15 -34.15 -15.35
CA ILE A 206 2.62 -34.09 -15.51
C ILE A 206 3.33 -35.14 -14.63
N ARG A 207 2.65 -35.65 -13.59
CA ARG A 207 3.20 -36.64 -12.65
C ARG A 207 2.99 -38.09 -13.11
N PHE A 208 2.25 -38.32 -14.19
CA PHE A 208 2.01 -39.60 -14.84
C PHE A 208 2.62 -39.62 -16.25
#